data_AF-A0A941SRX5-F1
#
_entry.id   AF-A0A941SRX5-F1
#
_cell.length_a   1.000
_cell.length_b   1.000
_cell.length_c   1.000
_cell.angle_alpha   90.00
_cell.angle_beta   90.00
_cell.angle_gamma   90.00
#
_symmetry.space_group_name_H-M   'P 1'
#
loop_
_entity.id
_entity.type
_entity.pdbx_description
1 polymer ?
#
loop_
_entity_poly.entity_id
_entity_poly.type
_entity_poly.pdbx_seq_one_letter_code
_entity_poly.pdbx_strand_id
1 'polypeptide(L)'
;VITGGDLRQLHVAAGDGWMLAACLAWSFYSVASKRYAAHIPPMQFARWTVLVGTLALVVAAAWLEASGPALAHASLGAHAILAYMGVCGGYLAYVFWLRGVQAIGPDKAAIAFNLVPVFTLLVNLLLGQIPDASQVAGMVAVLAGVLVFNRWLRWPATPRQRAV
;
A
#
# COMPACT_ATOMS: atom_id res chain seq x y z
N VAL A 1 -4.06 -4.28 -20.69
CA VAL A 1 -2.79 -3.53 -20.84
C VAL A 1 -1.57 -4.46 -20.86
N ILE A 2 -1.44 -5.43 -19.93
CA ILE A 2 -0.28 -6.35 -19.90
C ILE A 2 -0.32 -7.43 -21.01
N THR A 3 -1.50 -7.91 -21.41
CA THR A 3 -1.64 -8.96 -22.46
C THR A 3 -2.34 -8.50 -23.73
N GLY A 4 -2.63 -7.20 -23.87
CA GLY A 4 -3.35 -6.68 -25.05
C GLY A 4 -4.77 -7.26 -25.29
N GLY A 5 -5.32 -8.07 -24.37
CA GLY A 5 -6.59 -8.77 -24.54
C GLY A 5 -6.48 -10.26 -24.88
N ASP A 6 -5.27 -10.79 -25.08
CA ASP A 6 -5.03 -12.22 -25.32
C ASP A 6 -4.67 -12.96 -24.03
N LEU A 7 -5.63 -13.72 -23.50
CA LEU A 7 -5.47 -14.51 -22.27
C LEU A 7 -4.43 -15.64 -22.40
N ARG A 8 -3.97 -15.97 -23.62
CA ARG A 8 -2.94 -16.99 -23.86
C ARG A 8 -1.53 -16.50 -23.56
N GLN A 9 -1.33 -15.19 -23.45
CA GLN A 9 -0.05 -14.58 -23.09
C GLN A 9 0.17 -14.47 -21.57
N LEU A 10 -0.84 -14.87 -20.78
CA LEU A 10 -0.72 -14.97 -19.32
C LEU A 10 0.27 -16.09 -19.00
N HIS A 11 1.48 -15.70 -18.60
CA HIS A 11 2.49 -16.62 -18.10
C HIS A 11 2.72 -16.31 -16.63
N VAL A 12 2.79 -17.36 -15.81
CA VAL A 12 3.16 -17.22 -14.40
C VAL A 12 4.64 -16.90 -14.36
N ALA A 13 4.96 -15.67 -14.00
CA ALA A 13 6.33 -15.20 -13.85
C ALA A 13 6.82 -15.49 -12.42
N ALA A 14 8.13 -15.55 -12.23
CA ALA A 14 8.72 -15.60 -10.88
C ALA A 14 8.24 -14.43 -9.99
N GLY A 15 7.92 -13.28 -10.61
CA GLY A 15 7.36 -12.11 -9.94
C GLY A 15 6.00 -12.36 -9.27
N ASP A 16 5.17 -13.25 -9.81
CA ASP A 16 3.86 -13.57 -9.21
C ASP A 16 4.02 -14.27 -7.86
N GLY A 17 5.03 -15.15 -7.75
CA GLY A 17 5.40 -15.78 -6.48
C GLY A 17 5.86 -14.77 -5.43
N TRP A 18 6.67 -13.79 -5.83
CA TRP A 18 7.09 -12.70 -4.95
C TRP A 18 5.92 -11.83 -4.50
N MET A 19 4.96 -11.55 -5.40
CA MET A 19 3.76 -10.80 -5.08
C MET A 19 2.90 -11.52 -4.04
N LEU A 20 2.67 -12.83 -4.21
CA LEU A 20 1.93 -13.64 -3.25
C LEU A 20 2.63 -13.68 -1.89
N ALA A 21 3.95 -13.87 -1.87
CA ALA A 21 4.73 -13.84 -0.64
C ALA A 21 4.61 -12.48 0.07
N ALA A 22 4.68 -11.38 -0.68
CA ALA A 22 4.50 -10.03 -0.15
C ALA A 22 3.09 -9.81 0.44
N CYS A 23 2.04 -10.25 -0.25
CA CYS A 23 0.66 -10.17 0.24
C CYS A 23 0.45 -10.98 1.53
N LEU A 24 1.01 -12.18 1.61
CA LEU A 24 0.95 -13.02 2.82
C LEU A 24 1.70 -12.39 3.98
N ALA A 25 2.92 -11.90 3.74
CA ALA A 25 3.72 -11.21 4.75
C ALA A 25 3.00 -9.96 5.28
N TRP A 26 2.43 -9.14 4.38
CA TRP A 26 1.67 -7.95 4.75
C TRP A 26 0.42 -8.27 5.58
N SER A 27 -0.33 -9.29 5.16
CA SER A 27 -1.55 -9.73 5.86
C SER A 27 -1.24 -10.26 7.25
N PHE A 28 -0.22 -11.12 7.35
CA PHE A 28 0.25 -11.65 8.63
C PHE A 28 0.69 -10.52 9.56
N TYR A 29 1.53 -9.61 9.06
CA TYR A 29 2.00 -8.45 9.81
C TYR A 29 0.83 -7.57 10.32
N SER A 30 -0.17 -7.28 9.49
CA SER A 30 -1.30 -6.42 9.85
C SER A 30 -2.18 -7.04 10.94
N VAL A 31 -2.40 -8.36 10.88
CA VAL A 31 -3.16 -9.09 11.90
C VAL A 31 -2.35 -9.27 13.19
N ALA A 32 -1.08 -9.67 13.05
CA ALA A 32 -0.18 -9.91 14.19
C ALA A 32 0.10 -8.62 14.97
N SER A 33 0.35 -7.50 14.29
CA SER A 33 0.55 -6.20 14.95
C SER A 33 -0.69 -5.78 15.76
N LYS A 34 -1.90 -5.98 15.23
CA LYS A 34 -3.13 -5.75 16.00
C LYS A 34 -3.23 -6.66 17.23
N ARG A 35 -2.87 -7.95 17.10
CA ARG A 35 -3.05 -8.94 18.18
C ARG A 35 -1.99 -8.84 19.27
N TYR A 36 -0.73 -8.69 18.88
CA TYR A 36 0.44 -8.82 19.75
C TYR A 36 1.15 -7.49 20.04
N ALA A 37 0.89 -6.44 19.27
CA ALA A 37 1.50 -5.12 19.49
C ALA A 37 0.48 -4.06 19.93
N ALA A 38 -0.75 -4.46 20.28
CA ALA A 38 -1.76 -3.53 20.80
C ALA A 38 -1.35 -2.84 22.11
N HIS A 39 -0.56 -3.51 22.95
CA HIS A 39 -0.04 -2.96 24.21
C HIS A 39 1.27 -2.15 24.01
N ILE A 40 1.85 -2.16 22.81
CA ILE A 40 3.10 -1.44 22.51
C ILE A 40 2.71 -0.06 21.95
N PRO A 41 3.30 1.03 22.45
CA PRO A 41 3.11 2.34 21.85
C PRO A 41 3.46 2.32 20.36
N PRO A 42 2.59 2.79 19.45
CA PRO A 42 2.79 2.66 18.00
C PRO A 42 4.09 3.30 17.52
N MET A 43 4.58 4.33 18.21
CA MET A 43 5.88 4.96 17.92
C MET A 43 7.06 4.01 18.21
N GLN A 44 7.01 3.25 19.30
CA GLN A 44 8.07 2.29 19.62
C GLN A 44 8.05 1.10 18.66
N PHE A 45 6.86 0.61 18.33
CA PHE A 45 6.69 -0.44 17.33
C PHE A 45 7.23 0.00 15.96
N ALA A 46 6.84 1.19 15.51
CA ALA A 46 7.31 1.76 14.25
C ALA A 46 8.84 1.89 14.19
N ARG A 47 9.46 2.39 15.27
CA ARG A 47 10.93 2.52 15.37
C ARG A 47 11.62 1.18 15.15
N TRP A 48 11.18 0.11 15.82
CA TRP A 48 11.80 -1.20 15.67
C TRP A 48 11.54 -1.82 14.31
N THR A 49 10.32 -1.74 13.77
CA THR A 49 10.04 -2.30 12.44
C THR A 49 10.82 -1.58 11.35
N VAL A 50 10.90 -0.24 11.41
CA VAL A 50 11.65 0.56 10.44
C VAL A 50 13.14 0.28 10.57
N LEU A 51 13.68 0.17 11.79
CA LEU A 51 15.11 -0.10 11.99
C LEU A 51 15.52 -1.48 11.48
N VAL A 52 14.76 -2.52 11.85
CA VAL A 52 15.02 -3.89 11.40
C VAL A 52 14.81 -4.02 9.90
N GLY A 53 13.73 -3.43 9.37
CA GLY A 53 13.43 -3.41 7.93
C GLY A 53 14.51 -2.69 7.13
N THR A 54 14.97 -1.52 7.60
CA THR A 54 16.07 -0.77 6.96
C THR A 54 17.35 -1.61 6.95
N LEU A 55 17.72 -2.23 8.07
CA LEU A 55 18.93 -3.05 8.13
C LEU A 55 18.84 -4.24 7.18
N ALA A 56 17.70 -4.93 7.14
CA ALA A 56 17.48 -6.03 6.22
C ALA A 56 17.57 -5.59 4.75
N LEU A 57 17.00 -4.43 4.40
CA LEU A 57 17.07 -3.86 3.06
C LEU A 57 18.49 -3.42 2.69
N VAL A 58 19.26 -2.83 3.62
CA VAL A 58 20.67 -2.47 3.38
C VAL A 58 21.52 -3.70 3.13
N VAL A 59 21.33 -4.77 3.92
CA VAL A 59 22.04 -6.04 3.71
C VAL A 59 21.63 -6.66 2.37
N ALA A 60 20.33 -6.70 2.06
CA ALA A 60 19.84 -7.22 0.79
C ALA A 60 20.40 -6.43 -0.39
N ALA A 61 20.41 -5.09 -0.33
CA ALA A 61 20.98 -4.22 -1.35
C ALA A 61 22.48 -4.51 -1.54
N ALA A 62 23.25 -4.60 -0.45
CA ALA A 62 24.68 -4.92 -0.52
C ALA A 62 24.99 -6.31 -1.14
N TRP A 63 24.04 -7.25 -1.05
CA TRP A 63 24.18 -8.61 -1.60
C TRP A 63 23.67 -8.76 -3.04
N LEU A 64 22.55 -8.11 -3.36
CA LEU A 64 21.83 -8.28 -4.63
C LEU A 64 22.25 -7.24 -5.67
N GLU A 65 22.59 -6.04 -5.23
CA GLU A 65 23.06 -4.99 -6.12
C GLU A 65 24.58 -4.94 -6.07
N ALA A 66 25.22 -5.18 -7.21
CA ALA A 66 26.65 -4.88 -7.41
C ALA A 66 26.89 -3.37 -7.54
N SER A 67 26.10 -2.53 -6.86
CA SER A 67 26.11 -1.09 -7.01
C SER A 67 27.36 -0.52 -6.35
N GLY A 68 28.40 -0.36 -7.18
CA GLY A 68 29.36 0.74 -7.06
C GLY A 68 28.65 2.11 -7.12
N PRO A 69 29.38 3.22 -7.32
CA PRO A 69 29.07 4.57 -6.80
C PRO A 69 27.82 5.29 -7.38
N ALA A 70 26.79 4.60 -7.89
CA ALA A 70 25.56 5.20 -8.39
C ALA A 70 24.84 6.06 -7.33
N LEU A 71 24.80 5.62 -6.07
CA LEU A 71 24.28 6.43 -4.97
C LEU A 71 25.20 7.64 -4.69
N ALA A 72 26.52 7.42 -4.70
CA ALA A 72 27.52 8.47 -4.48
C ALA A 72 27.58 9.52 -5.62
N HIS A 73 27.16 9.15 -6.83
CA HIS A 73 27.08 10.04 -8.00
C HIS A 73 25.68 10.62 -8.23
N ALA A 74 24.70 10.29 -7.39
CA ALA A 74 23.37 10.86 -7.51
C ALA A 74 23.41 12.37 -7.17
N SER A 75 22.62 13.16 -7.89
CA SER A 75 22.56 14.60 -7.66
C SER A 75 22.02 14.93 -6.26
N LEU A 76 22.31 16.15 -5.77
CA LEU A 76 21.73 16.62 -4.51
C LEU A 76 20.19 16.61 -4.54
N GLY A 77 19.60 16.89 -5.70
CA GLY A 77 18.14 16.81 -5.90
C GLY A 77 17.60 15.38 -5.74
N ALA A 78 18.30 14.38 -6.28
CA ALA A 78 17.92 12.98 -6.11
C ALA A 78 17.99 12.56 -4.63
N HIS A 79 19.03 12.97 -3.91
CA HIS A 79 19.14 12.74 -2.46
C HIS A 79 18.00 13.41 -1.68
N ALA A 80 17.63 14.64 -2.03
CA ALA A 80 16.51 15.34 -1.39
C ALA A 80 15.17 14.63 -1.63
N ILE A 81 14.92 14.12 -2.84
CA ILE A 81 13.73 13.33 -3.16
C ILE A 81 13.72 12.02 -2.37
N LEU A 82 14.84 11.30 -2.32
CA LEU A 82 14.95 10.06 -1.53
C LEU A 82 14.69 10.31 -0.05
N ALA A 83 15.25 11.38 0.52
CA ALA A 83 15.00 11.78 1.90
C ALA A 83 13.52 12.10 2.13
N TYR A 84 12.89 12.87 1.23
CA TYR A 84 11.46 13.15 1.28
C TYR A 84 10.60 11.88 1.23
N MET A 85 10.89 10.97 0.30
CA MET A 85 10.17 9.70 0.18
C MET A 85 10.33 8.83 1.43
N GLY A 86 11.54 8.74 1.99
CA GLY A 86 11.82 7.97 3.20
C GLY A 86 11.11 8.53 4.44
N VAL A 87 11.11 9.84 4.62
CA VAL A 87 10.49 10.49 5.79
C VAL A 87 8.98 10.57 5.66
N CYS A 88 8.47 11.17 4.57
CA CYS A 88 7.05 11.42 4.40
C CYS A 88 6.30 10.16 3.93
N GLY A 89 6.78 9.53 2.86
CA GLY A 89 6.15 8.34 2.27
C GLY A 89 6.43 7.04 3.02
N GLY A 90 7.56 6.95 3.71
CA GLY A 90 7.94 5.79 4.52
C GLY A 90 7.52 5.95 5.98
N TYR A 91 8.30 6.70 6.77
CA TYR A 91 8.18 6.74 8.22
C TYR A 91 6.84 7.32 8.70
N LEU A 92 6.48 8.54 8.27
CA LEU A 92 5.27 9.22 8.73
C LEU A 92 4.00 8.48 8.29
N ALA A 93 3.94 8.08 7.01
CA ALA A 93 2.84 7.28 6.48
C ALA A 93 2.63 5.99 7.28
N TYR A 94 3.72 5.27 7.59
CA TYR A 94 3.67 4.03 8.36
C TYR A 94 3.23 4.23 9.82
N VAL A 95 3.68 5.31 10.48
CA VAL A 95 3.20 5.66 11.83
C VAL A 95 1.70 5.96 11.83
N PHE A 96 1.19 6.69 10.83
CA PHE A 96 -0.25 6.96 10.70
C PHE A 96 -1.04 5.69 10.40
N TRP A 97 -0.51 4.81 9.55
CA TRP A 97 -1.10 3.49 9.29
C TRP A 97 -1.24 2.68 10.57
N LEU A 98 -0.15 2.54 11.34
CA LEU A 98 -0.13 1.81 12.60
C LEU A 98 -1.16 2.35 13.60
N ARG A 99 -1.23 3.67 13.75
CA ARG A 99 -2.23 4.31 14.61
C ARG A 99 -3.66 4.05 14.11
N GLY A 100 -3.89 4.10 12.80
CA GLY A 100 -5.18 3.77 12.21
C GLY A 100 -5.58 2.32 12.48
N VAL A 101 -4.70 1.36 12.24
CA VAL A 101 -4.94 -0.07 12.49
C VAL A 101 -5.24 -0.34 13.96
N GLN A 102 -4.52 0.30 14.89
CA GLN A 102 -4.79 0.17 16.33
C GLN A 102 -6.14 0.79 16.74
N ALA A 103 -6.52 1.93 16.15
CA ALA A 103 -7.74 2.65 16.52
C ALA A 103 -9.03 2.04 15.95
N ILE A 104 -9.04 1.67 14.66
CA ILE A 104 -10.25 1.22 13.95
C ILE A 104 -10.19 -0.22 13.47
N GLY A 105 -9.04 -0.90 13.63
CA GLY A 105 -8.81 -2.25 13.14
C GLY A 105 -8.29 -2.29 11.69
N PRO A 106 -7.60 -3.39 11.30
CA PRO A 106 -6.99 -3.54 9.99
C PRO A 106 -8.00 -3.65 8.85
N ASP A 107 -9.24 -4.12 9.10
CA ASP A 107 -10.26 -4.22 8.04
C ASP A 107 -10.70 -2.82 7.57
N LYS A 108 -11.07 -1.93 8.50
CA LYS A 108 -11.50 -0.57 8.21
C LYS A 108 -10.34 0.30 7.77
N ALA A 109 -9.15 0.12 8.36
CA ALA A 109 -7.94 0.82 7.93
C ALA A 109 -7.58 0.45 6.48
N ALA A 110 -7.70 -0.82 6.08
CA ALA A 110 -7.42 -1.25 4.72
C ALA A 110 -8.35 -0.60 3.68
N ILE A 111 -9.60 -0.26 4.03
CA ILE A 111 -10.50 0.47 3.13
C ILE A 111 -9.92 1.86 2.77
N ALA A 112 -9.19 2.50 3.70
CA ALA A 112 -8.57 3.80 3.45
C ALA A 112 -7.48 3.75 2.37
N PHE A 113 -6.87 2.60 2.08
CA PHE A 113 -5.94 2.47 0.95
C PHE A 113 -6.60 2.75 -0.40
N ASN A 114 -7.92 2.53 -0.52
CA ASN A 114 -8.62 2.84 -1.75
C ASN A 114 -8.76 4.35 -2.00
N LEU A 115 -8.47 5.20 -1.01
CA LEU A 115 -8.41 6.64 -1.17
C LEU A 115 -7.05 7.10 -1.72
N VAL A 116 -6.01 6.25 -1.69
CA VAL A 116 -4.68 6.60 -2.21
C VAL A 116 -4.74 7.08 -3.65
N PRO A 117 -5.39 6.37 -4.61
CA PRO A 117 -5.50 6.84 -6.00
C PRO A 117 -6.20 8.19 -6.14
N VAL A 118 -7.18 8.48 -5.28
CA VAL A 118 -7.93 9.75 -5.27
C VAL A 118 -7.00 10.90 -4.88
N PHE A 119 -6.25 10.74 -3.78
CA PHE A 119 -5.28 11.74 -3.36
C PHE A 119 -4.14 11.90 -4.35
N THR A 120 -3.67 10.80 -4.97
CA THR A 120 -2.68 10.85 -6.04
C THR A 120 -3.17 11.71 -7.21
N LEU A 121 -4.43 11.55 -7.62
CA LEU A 121 -5.01 12.36 -8.69
C LEU A 121 -5.10 13.84 -8.30
N LEU A 122 -5.61 14.12 -7.10
CA LEU A 122 -5.75 15.50 -6.60
C LEU A 122 -4.39 16.21 -6.55
N VAL A 123 -3.35 15.53 -6.05
CA VAL A 123 -1.99 16.08 -6.04
C VAL A 123 -1.49 16.31 -7.47
N ASN A 124 -1.74 15.39 -8.40
CA ASN A 124 -1.33 15.54 -9.79
C ASN A 124 -1.99 16.77 -10.44
N LEU A 125 -3.29 16.96 -10.20
CA LEU A 125 -4.04 18.14 -10.64
C LEU A 125 -3.49 19.45 -10.04
N LEU A 126 -3.16 19.45 -8.75
CA LEU A 126 -2.54 20.60 -8.07
C LEU A 126 -1.14 20.93 -8.63
N LEU A 127 -0.42 19.93 -9.13
CA LEU A 127 0.85 20.09 -9.84
C LEU A 127 0.67 20.53 -11.31
N GLY A 128 -0.57 20.78 -11.75
CA GLY A 128 -0.90 21.21 -13.11
C GLY A 128 -0.85 20.08 -14.15
N GLN A 129 -0.71 18.82 -13.72
CA GLN A 129 -0.74 17.68 -14.61
C GLN A 129 -2.19 17.23 -14.83
N ILE A 130 -2.67 17.36 -16.07
CA ILE A 130 -4.00 16.90 -16.42
C ILE A 130 -3.97 15.38 -16.53
N PRO A 131 -4.77 14.65 -15.73
CA PRO A 131 -4.79 13.21 -15.77
C PRO A 131 -5.36 12.69 -17.08
N ASP A 132 -4.74 11.63 -17.59
CA ASP A 132 -5.18 10.96 -18.80
C ASP A 132 -6.56 10.30 -18.59
N ALA A 133 -7.33 10.13 -19.67
CA ALA A 133 -8.66 9.51 -19.62
C ALA A 133 -8.62 8.11 -18.97
N SER A 134 -7.52 7.36 -19.16
CA SER A 134 -7.31 6.06 -18.53
C SER A 134 -7.16 6.15 -17.00
N GLN A 135 -6.50 7.20 -16.49
CA GLN A 135 -6.33 7.43 -15.05
C GLN A 135 -7.66 7.79 -14.40
N VAL A 136 -8.47 8.63 -15.07
CA VAL A 136 -9.81 8.99 -14.61
C VAL A 136 -10.72 7.76 -14.59
N ALA A 137 -10.71 6.94 -15.64
CA ALA A 137 -11.49 5.71 -15.71
C ALA A 137 -11.08 4.71 -14.60
N GLY A 138 -9.77 4.55 -14.37
CA GLY A 138 -9.25 3.73 -13.27
C GLY A 138 -9.70 4.23 -11.90
N MET A 139 -9.67 5.55 -11.66
CA MET A 139 -10.17 6.13 -10.42
C MET A 139 -11.66 5.87 -10.21
N VAL A 140 -12.49 6.07 -11.24
CA VAL A 140 -13.93 5.79 -11.16
C VAL A 140 -14.18 4.32 -10.83
N ALA A 141 -13.43 3.40 -11.44
CA ALA A 141 -13.54 1.97 -11.15
C ALA A 141 -13.16 1.62 -9.70
N VAL A 142 -12.08 2.21 -9.16
CA VAL A 142 -11.70 2.02 -7.75
C VAL A 142 -12.77 2.57 -6.81
N LEU A 143 -13.24 3.80 -7.05
CA LEU A 143 -14.30 4.43 -6.25
C LEU A 143 -15.60 3.61 -6.27
N ALA A 144 -16.00 3.11 -7.43
CA ALA A 144 -17.15 2.23 -7.56
C ALA A 144 -16.96 0.93 -6.76
N GLY A 145 -15.78 0.30 -6.85
CA GLY A 145 -15.44 -0.89 -6.07
C GLY A 145 -15.54 -0.65 -4.55
N VAL A 146 -15.05 0.49 -4.06
CA VAL A 146 -15.16 0.87 -2.65
C VAL A 146 -16.61 1.05 -2.21
N LEU A 147 -17.42 1.74 -3.02
CA LEU A 147 -18.84 2.00 -2.72
C LEU A 147 -19.63 0.69 -2.58
N VAL A 148 -19.34 -0.28 -3.45
CA VAL A 148 -19.95 -1.62 -3.39
C VAL A 148 -19.46 -2.39 -2.16
N PHE A 149 -18.14 -2.40 -1.91
CA PHE A 149 -17.53 -3.17 -0.81
C PHE A 149 -17.93 -2.64 0.57
N ASN A 150 -18.04 -1.31 0.74
CA ASN A 150 -18.34 -0.66 2.01
C ASN A 150 -19.85 -0.64 2.36
N ARG A 151 -20.68 -1.43 1.64
CA ARG A 151 -22.12 -1.67 1.91
C ARG A 151 -23.01 -0.41 2.00
N TRP A 152 -22.63 0.71 1.38
CA TRP A 152 -23.54 1.86 1.25
C TRP A 152 -24.74 1.54 0.35
N LEU A 153 -24.53 0.70 -0.68
CA LEU A 153 -25.62 -0.02 -1.35
C LEU A 153 -26.03 -1.20 -0.47
N ARG A 154 -27.05 -1.01 0.37
CA ARG A 154 -27.83 -2.14 0.85
C ARG A 154 -28.49 -2.78 -0.39
N TRP A 155 -27.93 -3.87 -0.89
CA TRP A 155 -28.77 -4.80 -1.63
C TRP A 155 -29.92 -5.18 -0.70
N PRO A 156 -31.20 -5.03 -1.10
CA PRO A 156 -32.32 -5.35 -0.23
C PRO A 156 -32.16 -6.79 0.23
N ALA A 157 -31.83 -6.96 1.51
CA ALA A 157 -31.74 -8.28 2.11
C ALA A 157 -33.12 -8.90 1.98
N THR A 158 -33.21 -10.04 1.31
CA THR A 158 -34.42 -10.86 1.31
C THR A 158 -34.80 -11.11 2.78
N PRO A 159 -36.05 -10.85 3.19
CA PRO A 159 -36.47 -11.08 4.56
C PRO A 159 -36.24 -12.55 4.92
N ARG A 160 -35.27 -12.80 5.80
CA ARG A 160 -35.13 -14.11 6.43
C ARG A 160 -36.38 -14.32 7.28
N GLN A 161 -37.30 -15.14 6.77
CA GLN A 161 -38.44 -15.63 7.53
C GLN A 161 -37.89 -16.25 8.83
N ARG A 162 -38.26 -15.65 9.96
CA ARG A 162 -38.16 -16.33 11.25
C ARG A 162 -39.21 -17.44 11.23
N ALA A 163 -38.78 -18.67 11.03
CA ALA A 163 -39.57 -19.83 11.40
C ALA A 163 -39.31 -20.10 12.89
N VAL A 164 -40.42 -20.28 13.60
CA VAL A 164 -40.58 -20.52 15.03
C VAL A 164 -39.95 -21.84 15.45
#